data_AF-A0A1V5AD87-F1
#
_entry.id   AF-A0A1V5AD87-F1
#
_cell.length_a   1.000
_cell.length_b   1.000
_cell.length_c   1.000
_cell.angle_alpha   90.00
_cell.angle_beta   90.00
_cell.angle_gamma   90.00
#
_symmetry.space_group_name_H-M   'P 1'
#
loop_
_entity.id
_entity.type
_entity.pdbx_description
1 polymer ?
#
loop_
_entity_poly.entity_id
_entity_poly.type
_entity_poly.pdbx_seq_one_letter_code
_entity_poly.pdbx_strand_id
1 'polypeptide(L)'
;MRRILAFLLATLLLISTAGASFYLQVQDITMTVEKESALLQVNYSLDSFARLYVLALGARHLEPDLKRLFSSYPDIRTLKANPNSAVLEVADAGGYSNGYYLYESHPLDRPIKKFTVVYPQGTSRTFYNVSATPSVFFLSQATEDSDPAEPAPASRISAAAT
;
A
#
# COMPACT_ATOMS: atom_id res chain seq x y z
N MET A 1 20.18 49.39 9.17
CA MET A 1 20.02 48.25 8.24
C MET A 1 20.56 46.92 8.78
N ARG A 2 21.78 46.84 9.36
CA ARG A 2 22.32 45.59 9.96
C ARG A 2 21.44 44.91 11.03
N ARG A 3 20.72 45.68 11.86
CA ARG A 3 19.82 45.14 12.88
C ARG A 3 18.56 44.48 12.30
N ILE A 4 18.03 45.02 11.19
CA ILE A 4 16.87 44.44 10.50
C ILE A 4 17.26 43.13 9.83
N LEU A 5 18.46 43.07 9.24
CA LEU A 5 19.00 41.84 8.65
C LEU A 5 19.25 40.75 9.71
N ALA A 6 19.76 41.13 10.88
CA ALA A 6 19.94 40.19 11.99
C ALA A 6 18.59 39.67 12.54
N PHE A 7 17.58 40.53 12.60
CA PHE A 7 16.22 40.11 12.99
C PHE A 7 15.59 39.16 11.94
N LEU A 8 15.77 39.42 10.64
CA LEU A 8 15.30 38.55 9.56
C LEU A 8 16.02 37.19 9.54
N LEU A 9 17.32 37.17 9.85
CA LEU A 9 18.10 35.94 9.93
C LEU A 9 17.75 35.13 11.19
N ALA A 10 17.47 35.80 12.30
CA ALA A 10 17.05 35.16 13.56
C ALA A 10 15.62 34.60 13.49
N THR A 11 14.68 35.29 12.84
CA THR A 11 13.33 34.77 12.61
C THR A 11 13.34 33.58 11.66
N LEU A 12 14.21 33.55 10.65
CA LEU A 12 14.35 32.40 9.76
C LEU A 12 14.93 31.17 10.48
N LEU A 13 15.80 31.35 11.47
CA LEU A 13 16.37 30.28 12.28
C LEU A 13 15.37 29.68 13.29
N LEU A 14 14.39 30.45 13.76
CA LEU A 14 13.34 30.00 14.70
C LEU A 14 12.23 29.15 14.06
N ILE A 15 12.07 29.19 12.73
CA ILE A 15 11.04 28.40 12.04
C ILE A 15 11.44 26.91 11.94
N SER A 16 12.73 26.60 12.10
CA SER A 16 13.25 25.22 11.94
C SER A 16 12.84 24.25 13.06
N THR A 17 12.15 24.69 14.12
CA THR A 17 11.72 23.84 15.24
C THR A 17 10.21 23.58 15.28
N ALA A 18 9.47 23.88 14.21
CA ALA A 18 8.09 23.40 14.09
C ALA A 18 8.11 21.92 13.70
N GLY A 19 7.95 21.06 14.70
CA GLY A 19 8.03 19.60 14.63
C GLY A 19 7.30 18.99 13.43
N ALA A 20 7.99 18.05 12.78
CA ALA A 20 7.63 17.34 11.57
C ALA A 20 6.42 16.38 11.67
N SER A 21 5.46 16.61 12.57
CA SER A 21 4.63 15.49 13.05
C SER A 21 3.17 15.48 12.59
N PHE A 22 2.59 16.55 12.01
CA PHE A 22 1.12 16.61 11.85
C PHE A 22 0.55 17.07 10.52
N TYR A 23 1.37 17.54 9.58
CA TYR A 23 0.81 18.14 8.36
C TYR A 23 0.18 17.13 7.39
N LEU A 24 0.50 15.84 7.51
CA LEU A 24 -0.07 14.74 6.73
C LEU A 24 -0.71 13.74 7.68
N GLN A 25 -2.04 13.79 7.83
CA GLN A 25 -2.79 12.91 8.72
C GLN A 25 -3.34 11.72 7.93
N VAL A 26 -2.80 10.52 8.15
CA VAL A 26 -3.34 9.29 7.55
C VAL A 26 -4.62 8.90 8.26
N GLN A 27 -5.69 8.77 7.48
CA GLN A 27 -7.01 8.40 7.98
C GLN A 27 -7.18 6.89 7.89
N ASP A 28 -6.94 6.34 6.70
CA ASP A 28 -7.09 4.93 6.41
C ASP A 28 -6.11 4.48 5.32
N ILE A 29 -5.74 3.21 5.40
CA ILE A 29 -4.92 2.54 4.40
C ILE A 29 -5.68 1.32 3.90
N THR A 30 -5.68 1.12 2.59
CA THR A 30 -6.21 -0.07 1.94
C THR A 30 -5.07 -0.77 1.21
N MET A 31 -4.76 -1.99 1.62
CA MET A 31 -3.78 -2.85 0.97
C MET A 31 -4.52 -3.89 0.13
N THR A 32 -4.36 -3.80 -1.18
CA THR A 32 -4.84 -4.79 -2.14
C THR A 32 -3.68 -5.70 -2.49
N VAL A 33 -3.81 -6.98 -2.17
CA VAL A 33 -2.77 -7.98 -2.45
C VAL A 33 -3.00 -8.61 -3.82
N GLU A 34 -1.95 -8.67 -4.64
CA GLU A 34 -2.01 -9.21 -6.00
C GLU A 34 -0.76 -10.05 -6.28
N LYS A 35 -0.89 -11.38 -6.11
CA LYS A 35 0.21 -12.35 -6.27
C LYS A 35 1.42 -11.98 -5.40
N GLU A 36 2.52 -11.57 -6.00
CA GLU A 36 3.80 -11.20 -5.35
C GLU A 36 3.88 -9.69 -5.00
N SER A 37 2.98 -8.87 -5.56
CA SER A 37 2.95 -7.42 -5.35
C SER A 37 1.77 -7.00 -4.49
N ALA A 38 1.91 -5.91 -3.74
CA ALA A 38 0.81 -5.28 -3.02
C ALA A 38 0.64 -3.81 -3.43
N LEU A 39 -0.60 -3.41 -3.68
CA LEU A 39 -0.99 -2.03 -3.88
C LEU A 39 -1.51 -1.46 -2.56
N LEU A 40 -0.84 -0.43 -2.06
CA LEU A 40 -1.25 0.30 -0.87
C LEU A 40 -1.83 1.65 -1.28
N GLN A 41 -3.14 1.77 -1.13
CA GLN A 41 -3.84 3.03 -1.22
C GLN A 41 -3.89 3.70 0.15
N VAL A 42 -3.27 4.86 0.28
CA VAL A 42 -3.24 5.66 1.50
C VAL A 42 -4.17 6.84 1.34
N ASN A 43 -5.17 6.95 2.20
CA ASN A 43 -6.04 8.10 2.26
C ASN A 43 -5.61 8.99 3.44
N TYR A 44 -5.37 10.26 3.14
CA TYR A 44 -4.86 11.22 4.10
C TYR A 44 -5.46 12.60 3.91
N SER A 45 -5.42 13.39 4.97
CA SER A 45 -5.75 14.81 4.92
C SER A 45 -4.50 15.63 5.20
N LEU A 46 -4.31 16.66 4.39
CA LEU A 46 -3.29 17.68 4.61
C LEU A 46 -3.85 18.82 5.44
N ASP A 47 -3.03 19.37 6.33
CA ASP A 47 -3.31 20.62 7.04
C ASP A 47 -3.32 21.81 6.07
N SER A 48 -3.94 22.93 6.47
CA SER A 48 -4.12 24.11 5.60
C SER A 48 -2.82 24.62 4.97
N PHE A 49 -1.71 24.61 5.73
CA PHE A 49 -0.39 25.00 5.21
C PHE A 49 0.18 23.99 4.20
N ALA A 50 0.03 22.69 4.48
CA ALA A 50 0.47 21.65 3.56
C ALA A 50 -0.38 21.64 2.27
N ARG A 51 -1.68 21.94 2.35
CA ARG A 51 -2.51 22.14 1.17
C ARG A 51 -2.01 23.29 0.31
N LEU A 52 -1.67 24.42 0.93
CA LEU A 52 -1.12 25.57 0.20
C LEU A 52 0.21 25.21 -0.47
N TYR A 53 1.08 24.47 0.23
CA TYR A 53 2.35 23.98 -0.30
C TYR A 53 2.15 23.05 -1.51
N VAL A 54 1.25 22.07 -1.39
CA VAL A 54 0.90 21.13 -2.46
C VAL A 54 0.21 21.83 -3.63
N LEU A 55 -0.57 22.88 -3.38
CA LEU A 55 -1.19 23.68 -4.44
C LEU A 55 -0.13 24.48 -5.23
N ALA A 56 0.89 25.00 -4.54
CA ALA A 56 1.96 25.77 -5.17
C ALA A 56 2.98 24.90 -5.92
N LEU A 57 3.32 23.72 -5.38
CA LEU A 57 4.45 22.91 -5.83
C LEU A 57 4.05 21.52 -6.36
N GLY A 58 2.78 21.15 -6.24
CA GLY A 58 2.25 19.86 -6.64
C GLY A 58 2.40 18.76 -5.58
N ALA A 59 1.55 17.74 -5.67
CA ALA A 59 1.50 16.61 -4.72
C ALA A 59 2.71 15.67 -4.82
N ARG A 60 3.55 15.80 -5.85
CA ARG A 60 4.79 15.03 -6.02
C ARG A 60 5.75 15.21 -4.84
N HIS A 61 5.71 16.37 -4.17
CA HIS A 61 6.54 16.63 -3.00
C HIS A 61 6.17 15.79 -1.78
N LEU A 62 4.99 15.13 -1.78
CA LEU A 62 4.57 14.23 -0.69
C LEU A 62 5.16 12.82 -0.85
N GLU A 63 5.71 12.46 -2.02
CA GLU A 63 6.24 11.13 -2.29
C GLU A 63 7.29 10.68 -1.26
N PRO A 64 8.29 11.50 -0.86
CA PRO A 64 9.29 11.10 0.13
C PRO A 64 8.67 10.77 1.50
N ASP A 65 7.70 11.56 1.94
CA ASP A 65 7.03 11.37 3.23
C ASP A 65 6.10 10.15 3.21
N LEU A 66 5.43 9.90 2.09
CA LEU A 66 4.64 8.69 1.89
C LEU A 66 5.52 7.44 1.87
N LYS A 67 6.70 7.48 1.24
CA LYS A 67 7.67 6.39 1.27
C LYS A 67 8.21 6.15 2.67
N ARG A 68 8.46 7.22 3.42
CA ARG A 68 8.94 7.14 4.80
C ARG A 68 7.96 6.42 5.73
N LEU A 69 6.65 6.56 5.50
CA LEU A 69 5.62 5.82 6.27
C LEU A 69 5.81 4.29 6.20
N PHE A 70 6.36 3.82 5.09
CA PHE A 70 6.57 2.41 4.77
C PHE A 70 8.04 2.08 4.58
N SER A 71 8.95 2.81 5.25
CA SER A 71 10.40 2.64 5.10
C SER A 71 10.91 1.22 5.40
N SER A 72 10.10 0.40 6.07
CA SER A 72 10.38 -0.99 6.37
C SER A 72 10.36 -1.90 5.14
N TYR A 73 9.69 -1.50 4.06
CA TYR A 73 9.66 -2.28 2.82
C TYR A 73 10.87 -1.94 1.93
N PRO A 74 11.51 -2.95 1.32
CA PRO A 74 12.74 -2.76 0.55
C PRO A 74 12.53 -2.08 -0.81
N ASP A 75 11.48 -2.43 -1.57
CA ASP A 75 11.15 -1.81 -2.87
C ASP A 75 9.72 -1.25 -2.86
N ILE A 76 9.62 0.04 -2.58
CA ILE A 76 8.37 0.81 -2.69
C ILE A 76 8.44 1.83 -3.80
N ARG A 77 7.43 1.77 -4.66
CA ARG A 77 7.21 2.67 -5.78
C ARG A 77 5.95 3.46 -5.55
N THR A 78 6.00 4.75 -5.83
CA THR A 78 4.80 5.59 -5.78
C THR A 78 4.22 5.63 -7.19
N LEU A 79 3.05 5.05 -7.37
CA LEU A 79 2.34 5.08 -8.65
C LEU A 79 1.65 6.41 -8.87
N LYS A 80 1.04 6.95 -7.80
CA LYS A 80 0.29 8.20 -7.86
C LYS A 80 0.27 8.90 -6.51
N ALA A 81 0.52 10.21 -6.51
CA ALA A 81 0.33 11.07 -5.35
C ALA A 81 -0.65 12.19 -5.69
N ASN A 82 -1.76 12.26 -4.95
CA ASN A 82 -2.76 13.33 -5.02
C ASN A 82 -2.82 14.06 -3.66
N PRO A 83 -3.40 15.26 -3.56
CA PRO A 83 -3.45 16.00 -2.30
C PRO A 83 -4.17 15.28 -1.13
N ASN A 84 -5.02 14.30 -1.41
CA ASN A 84 -5.85 13.61 -0.41
C ASN A 84 -5.64 12.09 -0.40
N SER A 85 -4.89 11.56 -1.36
CA SER A 85 -4.69 10.13 -1.51
C SER A 85 -3.41 9.83 -2.26
N ALA A 86 -2.80 8.70 -1.98
CA ALA A 86 -1.70 8.18 -2.76
C ALA A 86 -1.84 6.68 -2.97
N VAL A 87 -1.30 6.20 -4.07
CA VAL A 87 -1.20 4.78 -4.39
C VAL A 87 0.28 4.44 -4.49
N LEU A 88 0.70 3.50 -3.64
CA LEU A 88 2.03 2.95 -3.61
C LEU A 88 1.95 1.48 -4.03
N GLU A 89 2.97 1.02 -4.73
CA GLU A 89 3.19 -0.37 -5.07
C GLU A 89 4.39 -0.87 -4.28
N VAL A 90 4.22 -1.99 -3.60
CA VAL A 90 5.31 -2.72 -2.96
C VAL A 90 5.58 -3.93 -3.84
N ALA A 91 6.75 -3.96 -4.47
CA ALA A 91 7.20 -5.10 -5.23
C ALA A 91 7.74 -6.17 -4.28
N ASP A 92 7.54 -7.44 -4.61
CA ASP A 92 8.04 -8.59 -3.83
C ASP A 92 7.62 -8.53 -2.35
N ALA A 93 6.38 -8.10 -2.13
CA ALA A 93 5.80 -7.95 -0.80
C ALA A 93 5.34 -9.28 -0.20
N GLY A 94 5.12 -10.29 -1.06
CA GLY A 94 4.65 -11.60 -0.67
C GLY A 94 5.50 -12.72 -1.26
N GLY A 95 5.98 -13.62 -0.40
CA GLY A 95 6.68 -14.82 -0.82
C GLY A 95 5.70 -15.93 -1.22
N TYR A 96 5.92 -16.55 -2.38
CA TYR A 96 5.19 -17.74 -2.79
C TYR A 96 5.77 -19.00 -2.14
N SER A 97 4.96 -19.71 -1.36
CA SER A 97 5.36 -20.97 -0.74
C SER A 97 4.20 -21.97 -0.75
N ASN A 98 4.43 -23.11 -1.40
CA ASN A 98 3.55 -24.28 -1.39
C ASN A 98 2.07 -23.98 -1.73
N GLY A 99 1.80 -23.18 -2.77
CA GLY A 99 0.42 -22.83 -3.17
C GLY A 99 -0.19 -21.65 -2.40
N TYR A 100 0.59 -20.97 -1.55
CA TYR A 100 0.15 -19.80 -0.78
C TYR A 100 1.08 -18.62 -1.02
N TYR A 101 0.50 -17.42 -1.02
CA TYR A 101 1.24 -16.17 -0.90
C TYR A 101 1.25 -15.73 0.56
N LEU A 102 2.45 -15.43 1.07
CA LEU A 102 2.72 -15.03 2.45
C LEU A 102 3.29 -13.62 2.50
N TYR A 103 2.56 -12.70 3.14
CA TYR A 103 2.97 -11.32 3.36
C TYR A 103 3.34 -11.13 4.83
N GLU A 104 4.59 -10.78 5.08
CA GLU A 104 5.09 -10.55 6.43
C GLU A 104 4.67 -9.17 6.97
N SER A 105 4.53 -9.12 8.31
CA SER A 105 4.22 -7.87 9.01
C SER A 105 5.44 -6.96 9.02
N HIS A 106 5.26 -5.72 8.59
CA HIS A 106 6.30 -4.69 8.58
C HIS A 106 5.91 -3.54 9.50
N PRO A 107 6.82 -3.05 10.37
CA PRO A 107 6.53 -1.93 11.26
C PRO A 107 6.25 -0.66 10.44
N LEU A 108 5.29 0.13 10.90
CA LEU A 108 4.97 1.44 10.33
C LEU A 108 5.64 2.52 11.16
N ASP A 109 6.08 3.62 10.52
CA ASP A 109 6.71 4.75 11.22
C ASP A 109 5.78 5.39 12.28
N ARG A 110 4.47 5.20 12.11
CA ARG A 110 3.44 5.71 13.04
C ARG A 110 2.20 4.80 13.07
N PRO A 111 1.45 4.79 14.18
CA PRO A 111 0.22 4.03 14.29
C PRO A 111 -0.87 4.58 13.36
N ILE A 112 -1.65 3.68 12.78
CA ILE A 112 -2.70 3.99 11.82
C ILE A 112 -4.06 3.58 12.37
N LYS A 113 -5.03 4.49 12.28
CA LYS A 113 -6.37 4.29 12.84
C LYS A 113 -7.11 3.14 12.20
N LYS A 114 -7.03 3.01 10.87
CA LYS A 114 -7.75 2.00 10.09
C LYS A 114 -6.87 1.45 8.96
N PHE A 115 -6.74 0.13 8.91
CA PHE A 115 -6.01 -0.58 7.87
C PHE A 115 -6.87 -1.69 7.30
N THR A 116 -7.18 -1.64 6.01
CA THR A 116 -8.04 -2.61 5.33
C THR A 116 -7.19 -3.45 4.39
N VAL A 117 -7.29 -4.77 4.48
CA VAL A 117 -6.68 -5.70 3.53
C VAL A 117 -7.78 -6.21 2.61
N VAL A 118 -7.59 -6.07 1.30
CA VAL A 118 -8.48 -6.60 0.26
C VAL A 118 -7.80 -7.79 -0.39
N TYR A 119 -8.41 -8.96 -0.25
CA TYR A 119 -7.94 -10.22 -0.82
C TYR A 119 -8.44 -10.36 -2.26
N PRO A 120 -7.74 -11.11 -3.13
CA PRO A 120 -8.16 -11.32 -4.52
C PRO A 120 -9.54 -11.97 -4.65
N GLN A 121 -9.98 -12.73 -3.64
CA GLN A 121 -11.32 -13.33 -3.58
C GLN A 121 -12.44 -12.33 -3.25
N GLY A 122 -12.16 -11.03 -3.21
CA GLY A 122 -13.12 -9.97 -2.87
C GLY A 122 -13.44 -9.85 -1.37
N THR A 123 -12.87 -10.72 -0.53
CA THR A 123 -12.99 -10.60 0.92
C THR A 123 -12.13 -9.44 1.40
N SER A 124 -12.59 -8.67 2.38
CA SER A 124 -11.79 -7.63 3.03
C SER A 124 -11.74 -7.82 4.54
N ARG A 125 -10.60 -7.49 5.15
CA ARG A 125 -10.42 -7.48 6.60
C ARG A 125 -9.94 -6.12 7.05
N THR A 126 -10.66 -5.52 7.98
CA THR A 126 -10.30 -4.22 8.56
C THR A 126 -9.69 -4.42 9.94
N PHE A 127 -8.55 -3.80 10.15
CA PHE A 127 -7.83 -3.73 11.41
C PHE A 127 -7.84 -2.27 11.90
N TYR A 128 -7.89 -2.10 13.22
CA TYR A 128 -7.93 -0.79 13.86
C TYR A 128 -6.71 -0.59 14.74
N ASN A 129 -6.20 0.64 14.77
CA ASN A 129 -5.06 1.04 15.59
C ASN A 129 -3.83 0.13 15.42
N VAL A 130 -3.37 0.00 14.18
CA VAL A 130 -2.24 -0.87 13.83
C VAL A 130 -0.93 -0.09 13.85
N SER A 131 0.12 -0.66 14.46
CA SER A 131 1.49 -0.14 14.43
C SER A 131 2.38 -0.81 13.38
N ALA A 132 1.88 -1.87 12.74
CA ALA A 132 2.55 -2.62 11.71
C ALA A 132 1.53 -3.07 10.65
N THR A 133 1.98 -3.34 9.42
CA THR A 133 1.13 -3.99 8.42
C THR A 133 0.75 -5.39 8.91
N PRO A 134 -0.51 -5.82 8.76
CA PRO A 134 -0.94 -7.13 9.21
C PRO A 134 -0.27 -8.23 8.36
N SER A 135 0.08 -9.35 9.00
CA SER A 135 0.48 -10.54 8.24
C SER A 135 -0.72 -11.11 7.49
N VAL A 136 -0.53 -11.39 6.21
CA VAL A 136 -1.60 -11.86 5.32
C VAL A 136 -1.15 -13.14 4.62
N PHE A 137 -2.04 -14.12 4.54
CA PHE A 137 -1.82 -15.35 3.77
C PHE A 137 -3.05 -15.67 2.93
N PHE A 138 -2.85 -16.04 1.67
CA PHE A 138 -3.94 -16.48 0.79
C PHE A 138 -3.47 -17.51 -0.22
N LEU A 139 -4.40 -18.35 -0.67
CA LEU A 139 -4.15 -19.36 -1.71
C LEU A 139 -3.82 -18.68 -3.03
N SER A 140 -2.75 -19.12 -3.71
CA SER A 140 -2.58 -18.84 -5.12
C SER A 140 -3.71 -19.55 -5.85
N GLN A 141 -4.66 -18.81 -6.41
CA GLN A 141 -5.54 -19.39 -7.40
C GLN A 141 -4.69 -19.59 -8.65
N ALA A 142 -3.98 -20.72 -8.70
CA ALA A 142 -3.53 -21.29 -9.95
C ALA A 142 -4.82 -21.56 -10.72
N THR A 143 -5.04 -20.71 -11.71
CA THR A 143 -6.04 -20.83 -12.74
C THR A 143 -6.28 -22.31 -13.09
N GLU A 144 -7.41 -22.82 -12.61
CA GLU A 144 -8.10 -23.99 -13.12
C GLU A 144 -8.66 -23.57 -14.49
N ASP A 145 -7.77 -23.47 -15.49
CA ASP A 145 -8.09 -23.29 -16.92
C ASP A 145 -7.14 -24.19 -17.74
N SER A 146 -6.85 -25.37 -17.22
CA SER A 146 -6.48 -26.51 -18.03
C SER A 146 -7.75 -27.01 -18.72
N ASP A 147 -7.98 -26.48 -19.92
CA ASP A 147 -8.50 -27.14 -21.12
C ASP A 147 -9.44 -28.34 -20.89
N PRO A 148 -10.72 -28.30 -21.31
CA PRO A 148 -11.57 -29.48 -21.28
C PRO A 148 -11.04 -30.49 -22.29
N ALA A 149 -10.16 -31.38 -21.83
CA ALA A 149 -9.76 -32.57 -22.55
C ALA A 149 -11.02 -33.37 -22.87
N GLU A 150 -11.48 -33.16 -24.10
CA GLU A 150 -12.41 -33.96 -24.86
C GLU A 150 -12.21 -35.46 -24.57
N PRO A 151 -13.20 -36.17 -23.99
CA PRO A 151 -13.17 -37.61 -24.01
C PRO A 151 -13.64 -38.09 -25.39
N ALA A 152 -12.68 -38.40 -26.26
CA ALA A 152 -12.90 -39.22 -27.46
C ALA A 152 -13.30 -40.67 -27.07
N PRO A 153 -13.95 -41.43 -27.97
CA PRO A 153 -15.12 -42.25 -27.66
C PRO A 153 -14.80 -43.63 -27.07
N ALA A 154 -15.52 -44.00 -26.00
CA ALA A 154 -15.55 -45.38 -25.53
C ALA A 154 -16.46 -46.22 -26.45
N SER A 155 -15.82 -47.01 -27.30
CA SER A 155 -16.42 -48.06 -28.12
C SER A 155 -17.32 -48.98 -27.29
N ARG A 156 -18.56 -49.17 -27.76
CA ARG A 156 -19.49 -50.17 -27.22
C ARG A 156 -18.94 -51.57 -27.51
N ILE A 157 -18.46 -52.27 -26.49
CA ILE A 157 -18.17 -53.71 -26.56
C ILE A 157 -19.44 -54.48 -26.18
N SER A 158 -19.97 -55.15 -27.20
CA SER A 158 -20.54 -56.50 -27.20
C SER A 158 -21.22 -57.02 -25.91
N ALA A 159 -22.54 -57.15 -25.97
CA ALA A 159 -23.28 -58.15 -25.21
C ALA A 159 -24.02 -59.04 -26.21
N ALA A 160 -23.42 -60.19 -26.53
CA ALA A 160 -24.05 -61.30 -27.21
C ALA A 160 -23.58 -62.61 -26.54
N ALA A 161 -24.51 -63.29 -25.88
CA ALA A 161 -24.58 -64.73 -25.58
C ALA A 161 -25.78 -64.89 -24.61
N THR A 162 -26.95 -65.28 -25.10
CA THR A 162 -27.42 -66.67 -25.26
C THR A 162 -27.72 -67.33 -23.93
#